data_AF-A0AAV3YHV3-F1
#
_entry.id   AF-A0AAV3YHV3-F1
#
_cell.length_a   1.000
_cell.length_b   1.000
_cell.length_c   1.000
_cell.angle_alpha   90.00
_cell.angle_beta   90.00
_cell.angle_gamma   90.00
#
_symmetry.space_group_name_H-M   'P 1'
#
loop_
_entity.id
_entity.type
_entity.pdbx_description
1 polymer ?
#
loop_
_entity_poly.entity_id
_entity_poly.type
_entity_poly.pdbx_seq_one_letter_code
_entity_poly.pdbx_strand_id
1 'polypeptide(L)'
;MNTIDNLHVQCPPPWEEHRIKVDISLTEQKKKNTSEVAYKKEFFRIKEKFSNHYAVYTDGSKLEAKVAAAAYFPEHSERSKATRLRYGASVFSAELEGIALALTEIKKTH
;
A
#
# COMPACT_ATOMS: atom_id res chain seq x y z
N MET A 1 11.86 -33.66 37.02
CA MET A 1 10.55 -33.13 36.60
C MET A 1 10.78 -32.15 35.45
N ASN A 2 9.89 -32.18 34.46
CA ASN A 2 10.16 -31.96 33.04
C ASN A 2 10.75 -30.60 32.61
N THR A 3 11.80 -30.73 31.80
CA THR A 3 12.17 -30.01 30.58
C THR A 3 11.02 -29.31 29.84
N ILE A 4 10.86 -27.99 29.96
CA ILE A 4 10.28 -27.12 28.91
C ILE A 4 10.85 -25.70 29.06
N ASP A 5 12.13 -25.48 28.75
CA ASP A 5 12.66 -24.13 28.54
C ASP A 5 13.79 -24.26 27.53
N ASN A 6 13.44 -24.24 26.24
CA ASN A 6 14.34 -23.90 25.10
C ASN A 6 13.63 -24.15 23.75
N LEU A 7 12.43 -23.61 23.58
CA LEU A 7 11.92 -23.33 22.23
C LEU A 7 12.57 -22.02 21.78
N HIS A 8 13.82 -22.10 21.33
CA HIS A 8 14.43 -21.02 20.58
C HIS A 8 13.63 -20.87 19.29
N VAL A 9 12.86 -19.80 19.17
CA VAL A 9 12.16 -19.46 17.93
C VAL A 9 13.24 -19.14 16.89
N GLN A 10 13.70 -20.15 16.17
CA GLN A 10 14.79 -20.10 15.19
C GLN A 10 14.36 -19.45 13.86
N CYS A 11 13.08 -19.11 13.71
CA CYS A 11 12.60 -18.41 12.51
C CYS A 11 12.47 -16.92 12.83
N PRO A 12 13.16 -16.03 12.12
CA PRO A 12 12.83 -14.61 12.18
C PRO A 12 11.34 -14.47 11.84
N PRO A 13 10.63 -13.53 12.49
CA PRO A 13 9.21 -13.40 12.24
C PRO A 13 8.97 -13.05 10.75
N PRO A 14 7.81 -13.41 10.18
CA PRO A 14 7.56 -13.23 8.75
C PRO A 14 7.75 -11.80 8.24
N TRP A 15 7.58 -10.79 9.11
CA TRP A 15 7.80 -9.37 8.78
C TRP A 15 9.29 -8.97 8.68
N GLU A 16 10.21 -9.83 9.12
CA GLU A 16 11.67 -9.66 8.96
C GLU A 16 12.23 -10.46 7.78
N GLU A 17 11.49 -11.46 7.30
CA GLU A 17 11.90 -12.34 6.20
C GLU A 17 11.88 -11.62 4.83
N HIS A 18 10.94 -10.69 4.63
CA HIS A 18 10.76 -9.99 3.37
C HIS A 18 10.86 -8.47 3.54
N ARG A 19 11.97 -7.87 3.09
CA ARG A 19 12.13 -6.41 3.08
C ARG A 19 11.35 -5.81 1.92
N ILE A 20 10.21 -5.20 2.22
CA ILE A 20 9.47 -4.37 1.27
C ILE A 20 10.29 -3.08 1.03
N LYS A 21 10.62 -2.81 -0.24
CA LYS A 21 11.24 -1.55 -0.61
C LYS A 21 10.18 -0.45 -0.58
N VAL A 22 10.32 0.48 0.36
CA VAL A 22 9.43 1.65 0.48
C VAL A 22 10.18 2.88 0.01
N ASP A 23 9.69 3.54 -1.05
CA ASP A 23 10.22 4.80 -1.56
C ASP A 23 9.27 5.95 -1.14
N ILE A 24 9.74 6.78 -0.21
CA ILE A 24 9.00 7.97 0.28
C ILE A 24 9.68 9.28 -0.16
N SER A 25 10.55 9.27 -1.17
CA SER A 25 11.33 10.45 -1.58
C SER A 25 10.45 11.65 -1.97
N LEU A 26 9.24 11.41 -2.46
CA LEU A 26 8.27 12.46 -2.77
C LEU A 26 7.84 13.28 -1.54
N THR A 27 7.98 12.74 -0.33
CA THR A 27 7.64 13.43 0.92
C THR A 27 8.67 14.48 1.33
N GLU A 28 9.90 14.40 0.79
CA GLU A 28 10.96 15.36 1.05
C GLU A 28 10.63 16.74 0.44
N GLN A 29 9.77 16.76 -0.58
CA GLN A 29 9.28 17.98 -1.21
C GLN A 29 8.09 18.55 -0.44
N LYS A 30 8.16 19.84 -0.09
CA LYS A 30 7.05 20.52 0.61
C LYS A 30 5.98 20.94 -0.38
N LYS A 31 4.74 20.45 -0.20
CA LYS A 31 3.57 20.80 -1.04
C LYS A 31 3.41 22.31 -1.29
N LYS A 32 3.68 23.14 -0.29
CA LYS A 32 3.54 24.61 -0.38
C LYS A 32 4.49 25.26 -1.39
N ASN A 33 5.67 24.69 -1.60
CA ASN A 33 6.78 25.34 -2.33
C ASN A 33 7.20 24.58 -3.59
N THR A 34 6.58 23.44 -3.88
CA THR A 34 6.90 22.59 -5.02
C THR A 34 5.79 22.70 -6.05
N SER A 35 6.14 23.05 -7.30
CA SER A 35 5.17 23.13 -8.38
C SER A 35 4.61 21.76 -8.74
N GLU A 36 3.39 21.72 -9.27
CA GLU A 36 2.78 20.47 -9.76
C GLU A 36 3.65 19.80 -10.84
N VAL A 37 4.29 20.61 -11.70
CA VAL A 37 5.17 20.11 -12.75
C VAL A 37 6.37 19.38 -12.15
N ALA A 38 6.95 19.90 -11.06
CA ALA A 38 8.06 19.26 -10.38
C ALA A 38 7.63 17.92 -9.75
N TYR A 39 6.47 17.85 -9.11
CA TYR A 39 5.92 16.60 -8.57
C TYR A 39 5.66 15.56 -9.67
N LYS A 40 5.02 15.96 -10.77
CA LYS A 40 4.74 15.08 -11.90
C LYS A 40 6.04 14.53 -12.48
N LYS A 41 7.06 15.38 -12.67
CA LYS A 41 8.38 14.97 -13.15
C LYS A 41 9.01 13.91 -12.25
N GLU A 42 9.01 14.14 -10.94
CA GLU A 42 9.60 13.19 -9.99
C GLU A 42 8.82 11.88 -9.90
N PHE A 43 7.49 11.95 -9.95
CA PHE A 43 6.62 10.77 -10.03
C PHE A 43 6.92 9.92 -11.26
N PHE A 44 7.04 10.54 -12.45
CA PHE A 44 7.39 9.81 -13.67
C PHE A 44 8.79 9.20 -13.60
N ARG A 45 9.76 9.90 -13.01
CA ARG A 45 11.10 9.37 -12.75
C ARG A 45 11.06 8.12 -11.87
N ILE A 46 10.23 8.11 -10.83
CA ILE A 46 10.03 6.92 -9.98
C ILE A 46 9.38 5.80 -10.79
N LYS A 47 8.31 6.08 -11.55
CA LYS A 47 7.67 5.08 -12.42
C LYS A 47 8.65 4.45 -13.41
N GLU A 48 9.53 5.24 -14.01
CA GLU A 48 10.54 4.75 -14.96
C GLU A 48 11.50 3.73 -14.33
N LYS A 49 11.91 3.94 -13.07
CA LYS A 49 12.74 2.96 -12.32
C LYS A 49 12.05 1.61 -12.13
N PHE A 50 10.72 1.58 -12.15
CA PHE A 50 9.89 0.40 -11.97
C PHE A 50 9.17 -0.01 -13.26
N SER A 51 9.71 0.35 -14.43
CA SER A 51 9.08 0.10 -15.75
C SER A 51 8.73 -1.37 -16.02
N ASN A 52 9.46 -2.32 -15.43
CA ASN A 52 9.20 -3.76 -15.55
C ASN A 52 8.25 -4.31 -14.46
N HIS A 53 7.53 -3.46 -13.74
CA HIS A 53 6.59 -3.84 -12.69
C HIS A 53 5.17 -3.38 -13.03
N TYR A 54 4.17 -4.11 -12.55
CA TYR A 54 2.78 -3.69 -12.62
C TYR A 54 2.51 -2.55 -11.63
N ALA A 55 1.95 -1.45 -12.13
CA ALA A 55 1.50 -0.37 -11.27
C ALA A 55 0.12 -0.72 -10.67
N VAL A 56 -0.04 -0.49 -9.37
CA VAL A 56 -1.33 -0.53 -8.67
C VAL A 56 -1.40 0.70 -7.78
N TYR A 57 -2.52 1.41 -7.81
CA TYR A 57 -2.73 2.61 -7.00
C TYR A 57 -3.81 2.33 -5.97
N THR A 58 -3.56 2.71 -4.73
CA THR A 58 -4.52 2.56 -3.63
C THR A 58 -4.87 3.93 -3.09
N ASP A 59 -6.09 4.07 -2.59
CA ASP A 59 -6.51 5.30 -1.92
C ASP A 59 -7.53 4.99 -0.83
N GLY A 60 -7.40 5.68 0.30
CA GLY A 60 -8.33 5.67 1.41
C GLY A 60 -9.01 7.02 1.53
N SER A 61 -10.35 7.03 1.58
CA SER A 61 -11.13 8.26 1.75
C SER A 61 -11.98 8.22 3.01
N LYS A 62 -12.09 9.38 3.67
CA LYS A 62 -12.97 9.58 4.81
C LYS A 62 -13.71 10.91 4.66
N LEU A 63 -15.03 10.85 4.68
CA LEU A 63 -15.92 12.00 4.77
C LEU A 63 -16.81 11.81 6.00
N GLU A 64 -16.59 12.65 7.02
CA GLU A 64 -17.20 12.48 8.35
C GLU A 64 -16.93 11.08 8.90
N ALA A 65 -17.95 10.23 8.96
CA ALA A 65 -17.82 8.84 9.41
C ALA A 65 -18.12 7.82 8.30
N LYS A 66 -18.26 8.29 7.06
CA LYS A 66 -18.25 7.46 5.86
C LYS A 66 -16.80 7.25 5.44
N VAL A 67 -16.39 5.99 5.36
CA VAL A 67 -15.01 5.59 5.06
C VAL A 67 -15.04 4.61 3.91
N ALA A 68 -14.16 4.80 2.93
CA ALA A 68 -14.06 3.92 1.77
C ALA A 68 -12.60 3.74 1.37
N ALA A 69 -12.31 2.61 0.75
CA ALA A 69 -11.00 2.27 0.25
C ALA A 69 -11.11 1.76 -1.20
N ALA A 70 -10.06 1.97 -1.98
CA ALA A 70 -10.00 1.49 -3.35
C ALA A 70 -8.59 1.01 -3.73
N ALA A 71 -8.56 0.10 -4.71
CA ALA A 71 -7.37 -0.34 -5.42
C ALA A 71 -7.67 -0.28 -6.93
N TYR A 72 -6.87 0.49 -7.66
CA TYR A 72 -7.01 0.73 -9.09
C TYR A 72 -5.85 0.08 -9.86
N PHE A 73 -6.21 -0.73 -10.85
CA PHE A 73 -5.28 -1.44 -11.72
C PHE A 73 -5.31 -0.77 -13.11
N PRO A 74 -4.40 0.16 -13.43
CA PRO A 74 -4.42 0.93 -14.68
C PRO A 74 -4.38 0.05 -15.94
N GLU A 75 -3.61 -1.04 -15.91
CA GLU A 75 -3.46 -1.97 -17.04
C GLU A 75 -4.62 -2.98 -17.13
N HIS A 76 -5.37 -3.15 -16.03
CA HIS A 76 -6.46 -4.13 -15.89
C HIS A 76 -7.64 -3.50 -15.12
N SER A 77 -8.20 -2.44 -15.68
CA SER A 77 -9.18 -1.60 -14.97
C SER A 77 -10.39 -2.37 -14.43
N GLU A 78 -10.81 -3.43 -15.10
CA GLU A 78 -11.87 -4.37 -14.71
C GLU A 78 -11.61 -5.11 -13.39
N ARG A 79 -10.35 -5.19 -12.98
CA ARG A 79 -9.93 -5.81 -11.71
C ARG A 79 -9.95 -4.85 -10.54
N SER A 80 -10.12 -3.55 -10.80
CA SER A 80 -10.17 -2.52 -9.75
C SER A 80 -11.27 -2.81 -8.75
N LYS A 81 -10.97 -2.59 -7.47
CA LYS A 81 -11.89 -2.84 -6.35
C LYS A 81 -12.08 -1.56 -5.56
N ALA A 82 -13.30 -1.39 -5.04
CA ALA A 82 -13.61 -0.38 -4.05
C ALA A 82 -14.54 -1.00 -3.02
N THR A 83 -14.40 -0.58 -1.77
CA THR A 83 -15.24 -1.04 -0.66
C THR A 83 -15.52 0.07 0.33
N ARG A 84 -16.63 -0.08 1.08
CA ARG A 84 -16.93 0.77 2.22
C ARG A 84 -16.51 0.06 3.50
N LEU A 85 -15.86 0.79 4.38
CA LEU A 85 -15.51 0.30 5.70
C LEU A 85 -16.65 0.59 6.68
N ARG A 86 -16.59 -0.06 7.86
CA ARG A 86 -17.53 0.20 8.95
C ARG A 86 -17.52 1.69 9.33
N TYR A 87 -18.69 2.17 9.74
CA TYR A 87 -18.84 3.54 10.23
C TYR A 87 -17.89 3.80 11.40
N GLY A 88 -17.25 4.97 11.40
CA GLY A 88 -16.28 5.33 12.43
C GLY A 88 -14.86 4.77 12.25
N ALA A 89 -14.60 4.02 11.16
CA ALA A 89 -13.23 3.66 10.80
C ALA A 89 -12.34 4.91 10.61
N SER A 90 -11.04 4.74 10.79
CA SER A 90 -10.07 5.84 10.58
C SER A 90 -9.70 5.96 9.10
N VAL A 91 -9.12 7.09 8.70
CA VAL A 91 -8.53 7.23 7.37
C VAL A 91 -7.38 6.23 7.18
N PHE A 92 -6.59 5.96 8.23
CA PHE A 92 -5.52 4.96 8.20
C PHE A 92 -6.04 3.54 7.94
N SER A 93 -7.20 3.19 8.50
CA SER A 93 -7.86 1.92 8.23
C SER A 93 -8.29 1.81 6.77
N ALA A 94 -8.70 2.92 6.15
CA ALA A 94 -9.05 2.97 4.73
C ALA A 94 -7.82 2.76 3.83
N GLU A 95 -6.71 3.43 4.14
CA GLU A 95 -5.44 3.24 3.40
C GLU A 95 -4.96 1.79 3.47
N LEU A 96 -5.00 1.19 4.66
CA LEU A 96 -4.62 -0.21 4.86
C LEU A 96 -5.54 -1.16 4.09
N GLU A 97 -6.85 -0.92 4.10
CA GLU A 97 -7.81 -1.71 3.34
C GLU A 97 -7.58 -1.59 1.84
N GLY A 98 -7.19 -0.42 1.33
CA GLY A 98 -6.82 -0.23 -0.08
C GLY A 98 -5.65 -1.14 -0.49
N ILE A 99 -4.61 -1.21 0.35
CA ILE A 99 -3.47 -2.12 0.16
C ILE A 99 -3.93 -3.59 0.23
N ALA A 100 -4.79 -3.95 1.19
CA ALA A 100 -5.30 -5.31 1.33
C ALA A 100 -6.13 -5.75 0.11
N LEU A 101 -6.96 -4.86 -0.45
CA LEU A 101 -7.71 -5.09 -1.69
C LEU A 101 -6.77 -5.36 -2.86
N ALA A 102 -5.72 -4.55 -3.01
CA ALA A 102 -4.73 -4.72 -4.07
C ALA A 102 -4.03 -6.09 -3.97
N LEU A 103 -3.51 -6.44 -2.79
CA LEU A 103 -2.81 -7.71 -2.57
C LEU A 103 -3.71 -8.93 -2.77
N THR A 104 -4.97 -8.84 -2.31
CA THR A 104 -5.97 -9.91 -2.50
C THR A 104 -6.25 -10.14 -3.98
N GLU A 105 -6.35 -9.08 -4.77
CA GLU A 105 -6.61 -9.18 -6.20
C GLU A 105 -5.39 -9.70 -6.96
N ILE A 106 -4.16 -9.27 -6.60
CA ILE A 106 -2.90 -9.80 -7.17
C ILE A 106 -2.77 -11.30 -6.91
N LYS A 107 -3.08 -11.75 -5.69
CA LYS A 107 -2.98 -13.17 -5.31
C LYS A 107 -3.86 -14.09 -6.16
N LYS A 108 -4.95 -13.59 -6.77
CA LYS A 108 -5.81 -14.40 -7.66
C LYS A 108 -5.19 -14.67 -9.04
N THR A 109 -4.12 -13.97 -9.40
CA THR A 109 -3.46 -14.10 -10.71
C THR A 109 -2.39 -15.19 -10.75
N HIS A 110 -2.05 -15.76 -9.59
CA HIS A 110 -1.08 -16.84 -9.42
C HIS A 110 -1.71 -17.99 -8.64
#